data_AF-A0A966WQW1-F1
#
_entry.id   AF-A0A966WQW1-F1
#
_cell.length_a   1.000
_cell.length_b   1.000
_cell.length_c   1.000
_cell.angle_alpha   90.00
_cell.angle_beta   90.00
_cell.angle_gamma   90.00
#
_symmetry.space_group_name_H-M   'P 1'
#
loop_
_entity.id
_entity.type
_entity.pdbx_description
1 polymer ?
#
loop_
_entity_poly.entity_id
_entity_poly.type
_entity_poly.pdbx_seq_one_letter_code
_entity_poly.pdbx_strand_id
1 'polypeptide(L)'
;MAMMVGASLCFSGMGVSFRLAMEEGLPIAFVPFARSVFTLALMAPWLLRQGVAGMVTRRPWVMVARCAAGLVTFQSWMYALLLLPLADAVSIAQSRPLWAIPLAALFLSERVRRDRVLAALVGFCGVVIIAQPSGEW
;
A
#
# COMPACT_ATOMS: atom_id res chain seq x y z
N MET A 1 -19.74 0.59 -4.56
CA MET A 1 -19.47 0.96 -3.15
C MET A 1 -19.22 -0.26 -2.25
N ALA A 2 -20.06 -1.30 -2.24
CA ALA A 2 -19.89 -2.48 -1.37
C ALA A 2 -18.50 -3.13 -1.45
N MET A 3 -17.92 -3.29 -2.65
CA MET A 3 -16.56 -3.82 -2.82
C MET A 3 -15.46 -2.93 -2.23
N MET A 4 -15.63 -1.60 -2.25
CA MET A 4 -14.66 -0.66 -1.69
C MET A 4 -14.71 -0.69 -0.16
N VAL A 5 -15.93 -0.71 0.42
CA VAL A 5 -16.11 -0.82 1.87
C VAL A 5 -15.54 -2.15 2.39
N GLY A 6 -15.83 -3.26 1.70
CA GLY A 6 -15.27 -4.56 2.04
C GLY A 6 -13.75 -4.59 1.96
N ALA A 7 -13.15 -4.02 0.90
CA ALA A 7 -11.69 -3.94 0.77
C ALA A 7 -11.03 -3.10 1.87
N SER A 8 -11.62 -1.96 2.23
CA SER A 8 -11.11 -1.10 3.31
C SER A 8 -11.16 -1.78 4.68
N LEU A 9 -12.24 -2.52 4.97
CA LEU A 9 -12.36 -3.30 6.20
C LEU A 9 -11.31 -4.40 6.29
N CYS A 10 -11.13 -5.18 5.21
CA CYS A 10 -10.09 -6.21 5.15
C CYS A 10 -8.68 -5.62 5.30
N PHE A 11 -8.42 -4.45 4.68
CA PHE A 11 -7.12 -3.79 4.78
C PHE A 11 -6.84 -3.28 6.19
N SER A 12 -7.84 -2.69 6.85
CA SER A 12 -7.74 -2.27 8.25
C SER A 12 -7.51 -3.45 9.19
N GLY A 13 -8.25 -4.55 9.01
CA GLY A 13 -8.09 -5.78 9.78
C GLY A 13 -6.68 -6.37 9.66
N MET A 14 -6.13 -6.42 8.44
CA MET A 14 -4.76 -6.86 8.20
C MET A 14 -3.72 -6.01 8.96
N GLY A 15 -3.91 -4.69 9.01
CA GLY A 15 -3.02 -3.77 9.74
C GLY A 15 -2.98 -4.06 11.24
N VAL A 16 -4.14 -4.34 11.86
CA VAL A 16 -4.25 -4.69 13.28
C VAL A 16 -3.60 -6.05 13.56
N SER A 17 -3.88 -7.06 12.73
CA SER A 17 -3.28 -8.39 12.87
C SER A 17 -1.76 -8.37 12.77
N PHE A 18 -1.18 -7.55 11.88
CA PHE A 18 0.27 -7.40 11.80
C PHE A 18 0.86 -6.73 13.03
N ARG A 19 0.20 -5.72 13.59
CA ARG A 19 0.67 -5.09 14.81
C ARG A 19 0.68 -6.07 15.98
N LEU A 20 -0.40 -6.82 16.18
CA LEU A 20 -0.49 -7.82 17.24
C LEU A 20 0.58 -8.91 17.09
N ALA A 21 0.80 -9.40 15.87
CA ALA A 21 1.85 -10.36 15.58
C ALA A 21 3.26 -9.81 15.91
N MET A 22 3.51 -8.52 15.67
CA MET A 22 4.77 -7.86 16.03
C MET A 22 4.92 -7.64 17.54
N GLU A 23 3.83 -7.32 18.25
CA GLU A 23 3.82 -7.15 19.71
C GLU A 23 4.07 -8.50 20.45
N GLU A 24 3.65 -9.63 19.86
CA GLU A 24 3.96 -10.98 20.36
C GLU A 24 5.41 -11.42 20.09
N GLY A 25 6.24 -10.58 19.47
CA GLY A 25 7.66 -10.83 19.25
C GLY A 25 7.97 -11.74 18.06
N LEU A 26 7.03 -11.94 17.13
CA LEU A 26 7.32 -12.67 15.90
C LEU A 26 8.39 -11.95 15.07
N PRO A 27 9.33 -12.68 14.46
CA PRO A 27 10.33 -12.09 13.58
C PRO A 27 9.67 -11.29 12.47
N ILE A 28 10.13 -10.05 12.25
CA ILE A 28 9.61 -9.11 11.25
C ILE A 28 9.60 -9.72 9.84
N ALA A 29 10.53 -10.63 9.54
CA ALA A 29 10.61 -11.32 8.26
C ALA A 29 9.54 -12.43 8.09
N PHE A 30 9.05 -13.02 9.19
CA PHE A 30 8.13 -14.15 9.15
C PHE A 30 6.71 -13.72 8.78
N VAL A 31 6.24 -12.58 9.28
CA VAL A 31 4.91 -12.02 8.98
C VAL A 31 4.68 -11.81 7.46
N PRO A 32 5.57 -11.13 6.72
CA PRO A 32 5.44 -11.01 5.27
C PRO A 32 5.57 -12.32 4.52
N PHE A 33 6.42 -13.23 5.00
CA PHE A 33 6.58 -14.55 4.40
C PHE A 33 5.28 -15.34 4.49
N ALA A 34 4.70 -15.46 5.69
CA ALA A 34 3.43 -16.15 5.91
C ALA A 34 2.29 -15.54 5.08
N ARG A 35 2.20 -14.20 5.02
CA ARG A 35 1.24 -13.49 4.16
C ARG A 35 1.43 -13.85 2.68
N SER A 36 2.68 -13.89 2.20
CA SER A 36 2.99 -14.16 0.79
C SER A 36 2.66 -15.60 0.42
N VAL A 37 2.95 -16.55 1.31
CA VAL A 37 2.58 -17.97 1.15
C VAL A 37 1.06 -18.13 1.14
N PHE A 38 0.35 -17.49 2.08
CA PHE A 38 -1.11 -17.55 2.13
C PHE A 38 -1.76 -16.93 0.90
N THR A 39 -1.26 -15.78 0.44
CA THR A 39 -1.70 -15.13 -0.80
C THR A 39 -1.48 -16.04 -2.00
N LEU A 40 -0.32 -16.69 -2.08
CA LEU A 40 -0.02 -17.64 -3.14
C LEU A 40 -0.94 -18.86 -3.07
N ALA A 41 -1.19 -19.42 -1.88
CA ALA A 41 -2.09 -20.56 -1.70
C ALA A 41 -3.53 -20.24 -2.14
N LEU A 42 -4.04 -19.05 -1.81
CA LEU A 42 -5.36 -18.60 -2.26
C LEU A 42 -5.42 -18.35 -3.77
N MET A 43 -4.34 -17.82 -4.35
CA MET A 43 -4.30 -17.51 -5.77
C MET A 43 -3.90 -18.72 -6.65
N ALA A 44 -3.30 -19.76 -6.05
CA ALA A 44 -2.87 -20.99 -6.71
C ALA A 44 -4.00 -21.69 -7.48
N PRO A 45 -5.21 -21.95 -6.93
CA PRO A 45 -6.27 -22.62 -7.68
C PRO A 45 -6.75 -21.80 -8.89
N TRP A 46 -6.66 -20.48 -8.83
CA TRP A 46 -6.97 -19.61 -9.97
C TRP A 46 -5.84 -19.60 -11.01
N LEU A 47 -4.59 -19.56 -10.55
CA LEU A 47 -3.39 -19.58 -11.40
C LEU A 47 -3.26 -20.91 -12.16
N LEU A 48 -3.51 -22.03 -11.47
CA LEU A 48 -3.52 -23.38 -12.05
C LEU A 48 -4.63 -23.55 -13.10
N ARG A 49 -5.75 -22.82 -12.97
CA ARG A 49 -6.85 -22.82 -13.95
C ARG A 49 -6.55 -22.01 -15.21
N GLN A 50 -5.75 -20.94 -15.12
CA GLN A 50 -5.38 -20.12 -16.28
C GLN A 50 -4.21 -20.69 -17.09
N GLY A 51 -3.38 -21.53 -16.47
CA GLY A 51 -2.22 -22.15 -17.11
C GLY A 51 -1.08 -21.16 -17.41
N VAL A 52 0.08 -21.71 -17.79
CA VAL A 52 1.32 -20.94 -18.03
C VAL A 52 1.13 -19.90 -19.14
N ALA A 53 0.24 -20.15 -20.10
CA ALA A 53 -0.08 -19.22 -21.18
C ALA A 53 -0.73 -17.91 -20.69
N GLY A 54 -1.49 -17.94 -19.59
CA GLY A 54 -2.04 -16.73 -18.95
C GLY A 54 -1.01 -15.92 -18.15
N MET A 55 0.13 -16.53 -17.81
CA MET A 55 1.21 -15.89 -17.05
C MET A 55 2.23 -15.16 -17.94
N VAL A 56 2.24 -15.44 -19.25
CA VAL A 56 3.16 -14.80 -20.20
C VAL A 56 2.73 -13.35 -20.41
N THR A 57 3.36 -12.46 -19.64
CA THR A 57 3.11 -11.03 -19.72
C THR A 57 3.89 -10.43 -20.89
N ARG A 58 3.21 -9.72 -21.80
CA ARG A 58 3.81 -9.04 -22.96
C ARG A 58 4.85 -7.94 -22.60
N ARG A 59 4.98 -7.58 -21.32
CA ARG A 59 5.87 -6.52 -20.80
C ARG A 59 6.59 -6.98 -19.51
N PRO A 60 7.52 -7.94 -19.60
CA PRO A 60 8.17 -8.53 -18.42
C PRO A 60 8.92 -7.47 -17.59
N TRP A 61 9.56 -6.49 -18.24
CA TRP A 61 10.29 -5.42 -17.55
C TRP A 61 9.42 -4.54 -16.67
N VAL A 62 8.21 -4.19 -17.13
CA VAL A 62 7.27 -3.38 -16.35
C VAL A 62 6.76 -4.18 -15.14
N MET A 63 6.54 -5.47 -15.31
CA MET A 63 6.15 -6.37 -14.23
C MET A 63 7.26 -6.51 -13.18
N VAL A 64 8.52 -6.68 -13.60
CA VAL A 64 9.68 -6.70 -12.69
C VAL A 64 9.80 -5.39 -11.91
N ALA A 65 9.72 -4.24 -12.60
CA ALA A 65 9.77 -2.93 -11.95
C ALA A 65 8.62 -2.74 -10.95
N ARG A 66 7.41 -3.19 -11.30
CA ARG A 66 6.22 -3.15 -10.42
C ARG A 66 6.41 -4.01 -9.17
N CYS A 67 6.96 -5.21 -9.32
CA CYS A 67 7.27 -6.11 -8.21
C CYS A 67 8.36 -5.54 -7.30
N ALA A 68 9.44 -5.02 -7.89
CA ALA A 68 10.54 -4.40 -7.15
C ALA A 68 10.08 -3.17 -6.36
N ALA A 69 9.32 -2.26 -6.99
CA ALA A 69 8.76 -1.10 -6.31
C ALA A 69 7.82 -1.51 -5.17
N GLY A 70 7.00 -2.55 -5.37
CA GLY A 70 6.14 -3.10 -4.33
C GLY A 70 6.93 -3.67 -3.15
N LEU A 71 8.01 -4.40 -3.43
CA LEU A 71 8.89 -4.96 -2.41
C LEU A 71 9.56 -3.86 -1.59
N VAL A 72 10.16 -2.86 -2.24
CA VAL A 72 10.78 -1.71 -1.57
C VAL A 72 9.77 -0.97 -0.70
N THR A 73 8.59 -0.67 -1.24
CA THR A 73 7.51 0.02 -0.49
C THR A 73 7.12 -0.76 0.76
N PHE A 74 6.96 -2.08 0.63
CA PHE A 74 6.56 -2.93 1.74
C PHE A 74 7.65 -3.05 2.81
N GLN A 75 8.92 -3.19 2.42
CA GLN A 75 10.05 -3.21 3.35
C GLN A 75 10.18 -1.88 4.09
N SER A 76 10.08 -0.74 3.39
CA SER A 76 10.07 0.58 4.02
C SER A 76 8.90 0.76 4.98
N TRP A 77 7.71 0.22 4.67
CA TRP A 77 6.55 0.26 5.56
C TRP A 77 6.77 -0.54 6.85
N MET A 78 7.30 -1.75 6.74
CA MET A 78 7.66 -2.55 7.92
C MET A 78 8.71 -1.86 8.78
N TYR A 79 9.71 -1.25 8.15
CA TYR A 79 10.74 -0.48 8.85
C TYR A 79 10.16 0.75 9.56
N ALA A 80 9.22 1.47 8.92
CA ALA A 80 8.53 2.61 9.54
C ALA A 80 7.71 2.19 10.76
N LEU A 81 7.02 1.04 10.71
CA LEU A 81 6.25 0.50 11.84
C LEU A 81 7.12 0.05 13.03
N LEU A 82 8.41 -0.20 12.82
CA LEU A 82 9.35 -0.53 13.89
C LEU A 82 9.88 0.72 14.60
N LEU A 83 10.08 1.80 13.85
CA LEU A 83 10.69 3.03 14.35
C LEU A 83 9.66 4.04 14.87
N LEU A 84 8.43 4.00 14.35
CA LEU A 84 7.37 4.94 14.69
C LEU A 84 6.14 4.24 15.27
N PRO A 85 5.39 4.92 16.17
CA PRO A 85 4.04 4.52 16.53
C PRO A 85 3.16 4.34 15.29
N LEU A 86 2.21 3.38 15.35
CA LEU A 86 1.30 3.07 14.24
C LEU A 86 0.56 4.32 13.73
N ALA A 87 0.14 5.21 14.63
CA ALA A 87 -0.58 6.44 14.28
C ALA A 87 0.27 7.36 13.38
N ASP A 88 1.54 7.56 13.71
CA ASP A 88 2.44 8.43 12.94
C ASP A 88 2.80 7.79 11.60
N ALA A 89 3.05 6.48 11.58
CA ALA A 89 3.33 5.75 10.35
C ALA A 89 2.15 5.83 9.36
N VAL A 90 0.92 5.64 9.84
CA VAL A 90 -0.30 5.75 9.01
C VAL A 90 -0.51 7.19 8.53
N SER A 91 -0.25 8.18 9.37
CA SER A 91 -0.34 9.60 9.03
C SER A 91 0.64 10.00 7.92
N ILE A 92 1.89 9.55 8.00
CA ILE A 92 2.88 9.75 6.94
C ILE A 92 2.44 9.02 5.66
N ALA A 93 1.93 7.79 5.76
CA ALA A 93 1.43 7.06 4.61
C ALA A 93 0.22 7.71 3.95
N GLN A 94 -0.59 8.45 4.68
CA GLN A 94 -1.69 9.21 4.11
C GLN A 94 -1.19 10.34 3.20
N SER A 95 0.08 10.78 3.30
CA SER A 95 0.66 11.77 2.37
C SER A 95 0.88 11.27 0.93
N ARG A 96 0.64 9.97 0.65
CA ARG A 96 0.77 9.36 -0.69
C ARG A 96 0.11 10.16 -1.84
N PRO A 97 -1.08 10.77 -1.71
CA PRO A 97 -1.68 11.57 -2.77
C PRO A 97 -0.81 12.76 -3.17
N LEU A 98 -0.09 13.37 -2.22
CA LEU A 98 0.81 14.50 -2.50
C LEU A 98 1.94 14.08 -3.44
N TRP A 99 2.54 12.92 -3.18
CA TRP A 99 3.62 12.36 -4.00
C TRP A 99 3.12 11.79 -5.32
N ALA A 100 1.87 11.33 -5.38
CA ALA A 100 1.28 10.78 -6.59
C ALA A 100 1.16 11.81 -7.73
N ILE A 101 0.93 13.10 -7.43
CA ILE A 101 0.76 14.15 -8.46
C ILE A 101 2.05 14.38 -9.26
N PRO A 102 3.21 14.74 -8.65
CA PRO A 102 4.42 14.98 -9.42
C PRO A 102 4.94 13.70 -10.08
N LEU A 103 4.79 12.54 -9.43
CA LEU A 103 5.17 11.26 -10.03
C LEU A 103 4.29 10.91 -11.23
N ALA A 104 2.99 11.15 -11.18
CA ALA A 104 2.11 10.97 -12.33
C ALA A 104 2.46 11.94 -13.47
N ALA A 105 2.78 13.20 -13.16
CA ALA A 105 3.23 14.18 -14.15
C ALA A 105 4.51 13.72 -14.86
N LEU A 106 5.48 13.19 -14.08
CA LEU A 106 6.78 12.75 -14.58
C LEU A 106 6.69 11.46 -15.40
N PHE A 107 6.00 10.44 -14.89
CA PHE A 107 5.94 9.12 -15.52
C PHE A 107 4.92 9.02 -16.66
N LEU A 108 3.81 9.77 -16.60
CA LEU A 108 2.74 9.69 -17.59
C LEU A 108 2.82 10.79 -18.66
N SER A 109 3.66 11.81 -18.44
CA SER A 109 3.82 12.98 -19.34
C SER A 109 2.48 13.69 -19.68
N GLU A 110 1.45 13.50 -18.87
CA GLU A 110 0.17 14.22 -19.02
C GLU A 110 0.33 15.65 -18.50
N ARG A 111 -0.20 16.63 -19.24
CA ARG A 111 -0.34 18.01 -18.76
C ARG A 111 -1.28 17.99 -17.56
N VAL A 112 -0.72 18.14 -16.35
CA VAL A 112 -1.50 18.17 -15.12
C VAL A 112 -2.41 19.39 -15.12
N ARG A 113 -3.69 19.16 -15.39
CA ARG A 113 -4.73 20.19 -15.30
C ARG A 113 -4.82 20.71 -13.86
N ARG A 114 -5.01 22.02 -13.71
CA ARG A 114 -5.10 22.72 -12.41
C ARG A 114 -6.12 22.08 -11.46
N ASP A 115 -7.21 21.57 -12.02
CA ASP A 115 -8.28 20.87 -11.28
C ASP A 115 -7.78 19.62 -10.54
N ARG A 116 -6.83 18.86 -11.13
CA ARG A 116 -6.26 17.66 -10.48
C ARG A 116 -5.31 18.04 -9.33
N VAL A 117 -4.58 19.14 -9.48
CA VAL A 117 -3.73 19.67 -8.40
C VAL A 117 -4.59 20.13 -7.23
N LEU A 118 -5.67 20.86 -7.50
CA LEU A 118 -6.61 21.30 -6.47
C LEU A 118 -7.29 20.12 -5.77
N ALA A 119 -7.77 19.12 -6.51
CA ALA A 119 -8.38 17.92 -5.90
C ALA A 119 -7.40 17.16 -5.00
N ALA A 120 -6.12 17.10 -5.38
CA ALA A 120 -5.12 16.42 -4.58
C ALA A 120 -4.64 17.25 -3.38
N LEU A 121 -4.63 18.59 -3.47
CA LEU A 121 -4.45 19.47 -2.32
C LEU A 121 -5.60 19.34 -1.32
N VAL A 122 -6.86 19.28 -1.79
CA VAL A 122 -8.02 19.01 -0.93
C VAL A 122 -7.92 17.64 -0.26
N GLY A 123 -7.50 16.60 -1.00
CA GLY A 123 -7.21 15.29 -0.45
C GLY A 123 -6.10 15.33 0.62
N PHE A 124 -5.04 16.11 0.39
CA PHE A 124 -3.95 16.30 1.34
C PHE A 124 -4.40 17.06 2.60
N CYS A 125 -5.28 18.06 2.49
CA CYS A 125 -5.87 18.70 3.66
C CYS A 125 -6.65 17.69 4.52
N GLY A 126 -7.41 16.78 3.90
CA GLY A 126 -8.10 15.70 4.62
C GLY A 126 -7.13 14.76 5.34
N VAL A 127 -5.98 14.48 4.74
CA VAL A 127 -4.90 13.71 5.36
C VAL A 127 -4.31 14.42 6.58
N VAL A 128 -4.01 15.71 6.47
CA VAL A 128 -3.48 16.52 7.58
C VAL A 128 -4.44 16.55 8.77
N ILE A 129 -5.75 16.61 8.50
CA ILE A 129 -6.79 16.56 9.54
C ILE A 129 -6.80 15.21 10.26
N ILE A 130 -6.68 14.09 9.53
CA ILE A 130 -6.63 12.74 10.13
C ILE A 130 -5.29 12.49 10.83
N ALA A 131 -4.22 13.11 10.34
CA ALA A 131 -2.87 12.92 10.83
C ALA A 131 -2.58 13.60 12.18
N GLN A 132 -3.49 14.41 12.72
CA GLN A 132 -3.35 14.95 14.07
C GLN A 132 -3.72 13.86 15.11
N PRO A 133 -2.74 13.27 15.82
CA PRO A 133 -3.02 12.18 16.75
C PRO A 133 -3.49 12.70 18.13
N SER A 134 -3.32 14.01 18.39
CA SER A 134 -3.58 14.67 19.67
C SER A 134 -4.38 15.94 19.42
N GLY A 135 -5.69 15.90 19.63
CA GLY A 135 -6.55 17.08 19.64
C GLY A 135 -6.29 17.95 20.86
N GLU A 136 -5.11 18.54 20.96
CA GLU A 136 -4.74 19.54 21.96
C GLU A 136 -4.54 20.87 21.22
N TRP A 137 -5.46 21.81 21.45
CA TRP A 137 -5.37 23.20 21.00
C TRP A 137 -4.61 24.03 22.04
#